data_AF-A0A935LTN7-F1
#
_entry.id   AF-A0A935LTN7-F1
#
_cell.length_a   1.000
_cell.length_b   1.000
_cell.length_c   1.000
_cell.angle_alpha   90.00
_cell.angle_beta   90.00
_cell.angle_gamma   90.00
#
_symmetry.space_group_name_H-M   'P 1'
#
loop_
_entity.id
_entity.type
_entity.pdbx_description
1 polymer ?
#
loop_
_entity_poly.entity_id
_entity_poly.type
_entity_poly.pdbx_seq_one_letter_code
_entity_poly.pdbx_strand_id
1 'polypeptide(L)'
;MYKLLTAAYFIYSKMPYHYSELTVEESYDVAAFINSKSRPVFKDAGKDYPDLKLKPIDSPFPPYADSFTQLQHKYGPYGPMLKEGEKSIMIKPE
;
A
#
# COMPACT_ATOMS: atom_id res chain seq x y z
N MET A 1 -4.27 -2.81 -10.56
CA MET A 1 -4.05 -2.06 -9.30
C MET A 1 -2.65 -2.37 -8.80
N TYR A 2 -2.01 -1.43 -8.12
CA TYR A 2 -0.63 -1.58 -7.60
C TYR A 2 -0.57 -1.43 -6.08
N LYS A 3 -1.50 -0.64 -5.52
CA LYS A 3 -1.71 -0.45 -4.08
C LYS A 3 -2.53 -1.60 -3.50
N LEU A 4 -2.02 -2.23 -2.44
CA LEU A 4 -2.63 -3.41 -1.84
C LEU A 4 -3.93 -3.08 -1.11
N LEU A 5 -3.94 -2.05 -0.25
CA LEU A 5 -5.13 -1.67 0.52
C LEU A 5 -6.26 -1.21 -0.41
N THR A 6 -5.91 -0.43 -1.43
CA THR A 6 -6.89 0.00 -2.44
C THR A 6 -7.49 -1.20 -3.18
N ALA A 7 -6.67 -2.20 -3.54
CA ALA A 7 -7.13 -3.41 -4.22
C ALA A 7 -7.99 -4.30 -3.31
N ALA A 8 -7.58 -4.53 -2.07
CA ALA A 8 -8.33 -5.29 -1.09
C ALA A 8 -9.71 -4.67 -0.83
N TYR A 9 -9.77 -3.34 -0.67
CA TYR A 9 -11.04 -2.63 -0.50
C TYR A 9 -11.98 -2.78 -1.71
N PHE A 10 -11.44 -2.67 -2.92
CA PHE A 10 -12.23 -2.86 -4.12
C PHE A 10 -12.75 -4.30 -4.26
N ILE A 11 -11.91 -5.29 -3.95
CA ILE A 11 -12.30 -6.71 -3.98
C ILE A 11 -13.40 -6.97 -2.95
N TYR A 12 -13.21 -6.51 -1.72
CA TYR A 12 -14.16 -6.65 -0.62
C TYR A 12 -15.53 -5.99 -0.88
N SER A 13 -15.56 -4.90 -1.66
CA SER A 13 -16.79 -4.12 -1.84
C SER A 13 -17.51 -4.38 -3.17
N LYS A 14 -16.79 -4.87 -4.20
CA LYS A 14 -17.30 -4.93 -5.58
C LYS A 14 -17.02 -6.25 -6.29
N MET A 15 -16.30 -7.19 -5.67
CA MET A 15 -15.95 -8.47 -6.31
C MET A 15 -16.44 -9.69 -5.51
N PRO A 16 -16.86 -10.75 -6.21
CA PRO A 16 -17.35 -10.76 -7.59
C PRO A 16 -18.47 -9.74 -7.87
N TYR A 17 -18.58 -9.29 -9.12
CA TYR A 17 -19.61 -8.33 -9.50
C TYR A 17 -21.01 -8.89 -9.17
N HIS A 18 -21.81 -8.10 -8.47
CA HIS A 18 -23.12 -8.44 -7.87
C HIS A 18 -23.13 -9.33 -6.62
N TYR A 19 -22.03 -10.01 -6.27
CA TYR A 19 -22.00 -10.95 -5.15
C TYR A 19 -20.65 -10.86 -4.44
N SER A 20 -20.51 -9.92 -3.50
CA SER A 20 -19.30 -9.82 -2.70
C SER A 20 -19.47 -10.60 -1.39
N GLU A 21 -18.80 -11.74 -1.32
CA GLU A 21 -18.91 -12.69 -0.19
C GLU A 21 -17.60 -12.84 0.59
N LEU A 22 -16.51 -12.25 0.08
CA LEU A 22 -15.19 -12.39 0.69
C LEU A 22 -15.10 -11.58 1.99
N THR A 23 -14.44 -12.17 2.98
CA THR A 23 -14.03 -11.46 4.18
C THR A 23 -12.94 -10.43 3.86
N VAL A 24 -12.69 -9.52 4.80
CA VAL A 24 -11.62 -8.52 4.67
C VAL A 24 -10.24 -9.20 4.52
N GLU A 25 -10.01 -10.29 5.25
CA GLU A 25 -8.77 -11.06 5.22
C GLU A 25 -8.58 -11.77 3.86
N GLU A 26 -9.60 -12.49 3.39
CA GLU A 26 -9.55 -13.14 2.07
C GLU A 26 -9.37 -12.12 0.94
N SER A 27 -10.02 -10.96 1.04
CA SER A 27 -9.86 -9.88 0.07
C SER A 27 -8.43 -9.35 0.04
N TYR A 28 -7.74 -9.33 1.19
CA TYR A 28 -6.34 -8.95 1.29
C TYR A 28 -5.42 -9.97 0.61
N ASP A 29 -5.66 -11.27 0.83
CA ASP A 29 -4.89 -12.35 0.21
C ASP A 29 -5.06 -12.37 -1.31
N VAL A 30 -6.29 -12.22 -1.81
CA VAL A 30 -6.57 -12.13 -3.25
C VAL A 30 -5.89 -10.89 -3.85
N ALA A 31 -5.95 -9.74 -3.16
CA ALA A 31 -5.27 -8.53 -3.60
C ALA A 31 -3.74 -8.72 -3.68
N ALA A 32 -3.15 -9.38 -2.68
CA ALA A 32 -1.72 -9.67 -2.64
C ALA A 32 -1.31 -10.59 -3.79
N PHE A 33 -2.10 -11.63 -4.06
CA PHE A 33 -1.90 -12.51 -5.19
C PHE A 33 -1.97 -11.77 -6.53
N ILE A 34 -2.96 -10.90 -6.73
CA ILE A 34 -3.12 -10.09 -7.96
C ILE A 34 -1.96 -9.10 -8.16
N ASN A 35 -1.44 -8.52 -7.07
CA ASN A 35 -0.33 -7.56 -7.08
C ASN A 35 1.06 -8.24 -7.15
N SER A 36 1.13 -9.57 -6.97
CA SER A 36 2.36 -10.36 -7.15
C SER A 36 2.75 -10.54 -8.61
N LYS A 37 1.78 -10.43 -9.53
CA LYS A 37 1.97 -10.65 -10.97
C LYS A 37 2.75 -9.50 -11.62
N SER A 38 3.58 -9.83 -12.61
CA SER A 38 4.33 -8.84 -13.38
C SER A 38 3.39 -7.88 -14.10
N ARG A 39 3.74 -6.58 -14.11
CA ARG A 39 2.99 -5.50 -14.76
C ARG A 39 3.97 -4.49 -15.36
N PRO A 40 3.57 -3.75 -16.40
CA PRO A 40 4.38 -2.66 -16.94
C PRO A 40 4.70 -1.64 -15.84
N VAL A 41 5.99 -1.27 -15.74
CA VAL A 41 6.46 -0.27 -14.78
C VAL A 41 6.57 1.07 -15.47
N PHE A 42 5.98 2.10 -14.88
CA PHE A 42 6.15 3.46 -15.34
C PHE A 42 7.54 3.97 -14.93
N LYS A 43 8.32 4.47 -15.90
CA LYS A 43 9.73 4.83 -15.70
C LYS A 43 9.95 5.92 -14.65
N ASP A 44 9.00 6.84 -14.50
CA ASP A 44 9.12 8.00 -13.60
C ASP A 44 8.23 7.88 -12.35
N ALA A 45 7.79 6.68 -11.97
CA ALA A 45 6.89 6.48 -10.82
C ALA A 45 7.44 7.02 -9.48
N GLY A 46 8.76 7.19 -9.37
CA GLY A 46 9.39 7.82 -8.21
C GLY A 46 9.17 9.34 -8.10
N LYS A 47 8.72 10.00 -9.16
CA LYS A 47 8.49 11.45 -9.22
C LYS A 47 7.03 11.84 -8.98
N ASP A 48 6.12 10.88 -8.82
CA ASP A 48 4.70 11.12 -8.60
C ASP A 48 4.42 11.93 -7.32
N TYR A 49 5.33 11.85 -6.34
CA TYR A 49 5.22 12.54 -5.06
C TYR A 49 6.45 13.44 -4.86
N PRO A 50 6.36 14.76 -5.15
CA PRO A 50 7.42 15.71 -4.86
C PRO A 50 7.77 15.79 -3.36
N ASP A 51 6.74 15.71 -2.51
CA ASP A 51 6.91 15.49 -1.07
C ASP A 51 6.63 14.02 -0.73
N LEU A 52 7.68 13.30 -0.35
CA LEU A 52 7.60 11.88 -0.02
C LEU A 52 6.77 11.61 1.24
N LYS A 53 6.51 12.61 2.09
CA LYS A 53 5.65 12.45 3.27
C LYS A 53 4.17 12.34 2.92
N LEU A 54 3.78 12.84 1.75
CA LEU A 54 2.40 12.72 1.22
C LEU A 54 2.18 11.40 0.49
N LYS A 55 3.24 10.60 0.33
CA LYS A 55 3.17 9.30 -0.34
C LYS A 55 2.40 8.31 0.54
N PRO A 56 1.39 7.61 -0.02
CA PRO A 56 0.67 6.57 0.70
C PRO A 56 1.60 5.42 1.13
N ILE A 57 1.33 4.88 2.32
CA ILE A 57 2.13 3.81 2.93
C ILE A 57 2.08 2.50 2.13
N ASP A 58 1.02 2.28 1.35
CA ASP A 58 0.81 1.10 0.51
C ASP A 58 1.36 1.26 -0.92
N SER A 59 2.10 2.34 -1.20
CA SER A 59 2.73 2.58 -2.48
C SER A 59 3.95 1.67 -2.67
N PRO A 60 3.98 0.77 -3.68
CA PRO A 60 5.04 -0.24 -3.82
C PRO A 60 6.31 0.26 -4.52
N PHE A 61 6.36 1.53 -4.96
CA PHE A 61 7.49 2.08 -5.71
C PHE A 61 8.32 3.02 -4.83
N PRO A 62 9.67 2.93 -4.83
CA PRO A 62 10.54 3.88 -4.15
C PRO A 62 10.57 5.24 -4.90
N PRO A 63 11.11 6.33 -4.30
CA PRO A 63 11.70 6.44 -2.96
C PRO A 63 10.65 6.63 -1.84
N TYR A 64 11.04 6.39 -0.59
CA TYR A 64 10.21 6.54 0.61
C TYR A 64 10.82 7.56 1.57
N ALA A 65 9.99 8.19 2.40
CA ALA A 65 10.44 9.13 3.44
C ALA A 65 10.87 8.42 4.74
N ASP A 66 10.57 7.13 4.86
CA ASP A 66 10.80 6.31 6.05
C ASP A 66 11.87 5.23 5.80
N SER A 67 12.14 4.45 6.83
CA SER A 67 13.14 3.36 6.82
C SER A 67 12.55 1.99 6.44
N PHE A 68 11.30 1.93 5.98
CA PHE A 68 10.68 0.65 5.65
C PHE A 68 11.14 0.12 4.29
N THR A 69 11.11 -1.20 4.18
CA THR A 69 11.47 -1.88 2.93
C THR A 69 10.35 -1.78 1.89
N GLN A 70 10.70 -1.87 0.61
CA GLN A 70 9.72 -1.94 -0.46
C GLN A 70 8.72 -3.10 -0.28
N LEU A 71 9.15 -4.23 0.29
CA LEU A 71 8.26 -5.36 0.60
C LEU A 71 7.23 -4.99 1.67
N GLN A 72 7.63 -4.24 2.70
CA GLN A 72 6.71 -3.75 3.72
C GLN A 72 5.68 -2.77 3.16
N HIS A 73 6.09 -1.84 2.29
CA HIS A 73 5.13 -0.99 1.59
C HIS A 73 4.20 -1.79 0.68
N LYS A 74 4.70 -2.87 0.06
CA LYS A 74 3.90 -3.69 -0.85
C LYS A 74 2.89 -4.60 -0.15
N TYR A 75 3.23 -5.16 1.02
CA TYR A 75 2.42 -6.21 1.67
C TYR A 75 2.13 -5.97 3.16
N GLY A 76 2.56 -4.86 3.73
CA GLY A 76 2.45 -4.58 5.15
C GLY A 76 3.55 -5.26 5.99
N PRO A 77 3.40 -5.32 7.32
CA PRO A 77 2.18 -5.03 8.09
C PRO A 77 1.92 -3.53 8.26
N TYR A 78 0.80 -3.01 7.76
CA TYR A 78 0.51 -1.57 7.74
C TYR A 78 0.21 -0.97 9.11
N GLY A 79 -0.41 -1.72 10.02
CA GLY A 79 -0.72 -1.24 11.37
C GLY A 79 0.52 -0.77 12.15
N PRO A 80 1.57 -1.62 12.28
CA PRO A 80 2.84 -1.23 12.87
C PRO A 80 3.52 -0.06 12.15
N MET A 81 3.49 -0.03 10.82
CA MET A 81 4.13 1.02 10.04
C MET A 81 3.45 2.38 10.26
N LEU A 82 2.12 2.43 10.33
CA LEU A 82 1.37 3.65 10.64
C LEU A 82 1.70 4.19 12.03
N LYS A 83 1.77 3.30 13.05
CA LYS A 83 2.13 3.70 14.42
C LYS A 83 3.52 4.31 14.51
N GLU A 84 4.48 3.75 13.78
CA GLU A 84 5.85 4.29 13.75
C GLU A 84 5.92 5.61 12.95
N GLY A 85 5.16 5.71 11.85
CA GLY A 85 5.00 6.94 11.09
C GLY A 85 4.42 8.07 11.96
N GLU A 86 3.33 7.82 12.68
CA GLU A 86 2.72 8.78 13.61
C GLU A 86 3.69 9.22 14.70
N LYS A 87 4.46 8.29 15.29
CA LYS A 87 5.52 8.63 16.25
C LYS A 87 6.58 9.53 15.62
N SER A 88 7.05 9.22 14.41
CA SER A 88 8.06 10.04 13.72
C SER A 88 7.55 11.46 13.41
N ILE A 89 6.25 11.63 13.20
CA ILE A 89 5.61 12.94 13.01
C ILE A 89 5.51 13.69 14.35
N MET A 90 5.25 12.99 15.46
CA MET A 90 5.19 13.55 16.81
C MET A 90 6.57 13.84 17.44
N ILE A 91 7.63 13.19 16.97
CA ILE A 91 9.02 13.35 17.46
C ILE A 91 9.80 14.35 16.59
N LYS A 92 9.15 15.34 15.95
CA LYS A 92 9.91 16.46 15.39
C LYS A 92 10.43 17.30 16.57
N PRO A 93 11.74 17.32 16.85
CA PRO A 93 12.29 18.27 17.80
C PRO A 93 12.25 19.66 17.16
N GLU A 94 12.09 20.68 18.00
CA GLU A 94 12.34 22.09 17.65
C GLU A 94 13.76 22.30 17.11
#